data_AF-A0A8W8HR87-F1
#
_entry.id   AF-A0A8W8HR87-F1
#
_cell.length_a   1.000
_cell.length_b   1.000
_cell.length_c   1.000
_cell.angle_alpha   90.00
_cell.angle_beta   90.00
_cell.angle_gamma   90.00
#
_symmetry.space_group_name_H-M   'P 1'
#
loop_
_entity.id
_entity.type
_entity.pdbx_description
1 polymer ?
#
loop_
_entity_poly.entity_id
_entity_poly.type
_entity_poly.pdbx_seq_one_letter_code
_entity_poly.pdbx_strand_id
1 'polypeptide(L)'
;MATGSDDSKLWKCAVISCDKGPIKSTDGRVDTRAYALPKNERSDFQVNWDDKGFATFHDVCWYTLIKRLSKDKASGITKAEEDMIKEALKTAEIHDSYEKLKKEAEHVAKLIKKSEYCIAFTGAGISTAAGIGDFRGITGKWTERDKAKKQGTKGTKVPPRNLQALRPTYTHEAIVKLLEKGYMKHVISQNLDGLHRLSGVKEGQISELHGNGFVEKCEKCKKRYVRNFRCGGKATNVPVNKCTKCRLNHRTGRVCDDKKCNGYLMNTIINFGDYLESDVLDGAEKHAEQSDLVLALGTTLQVSPANNLVESGQDPTRLVICNRQVTDYDQTCLELDDNGVPLGSRVFGDCDKMMRELMRCVLPGDELKKWEQDREVRMLAYDTQRKL
;
A
#
# COMPACT_ATOMS: atom_id res chain seq x y z
N MET A 1 -3.08 -9.20 25.87
CA MET A 1 -2.91 -7.82 26.38
C MET A 1 -1.60 -7.29 25.85
N ALA A 2 -1.68 -6.39 24.87
CA ALA A 2 -0.58 -5.55 24.41
C ALA A 2 -1.23 -4.24 23.91
N THR A 3 -1.88 -3.52 24.82
CA THR A 3 -2.34 -2.14 24.63
C THR A 3 -1.24 -1.16 25.03
N GLY A 4 -0.01 -1.43 24.58
CA GLY A 4 1.11 -0.52 24.75
C GLY A 4 1.36 0.17 23.43
N SER A 5 0.65 1.27 23.15
CA SER A 5 1.30 2.33 22.39
C SER A 5 2.54 2.71 23.20
N ASP A 6 3.71 2.54 22.61
CA ASP A 6 4.92 3.16 23.14
C ASP A 6 4.75 4.68 23.00
N ASP A 7 4.05 5.27 23.98
CA ASP A 7 3.67 6.70 24.05
C ASP A 7 4.82 7.59 24.52
N SER A 8 6.06 7.08 24.48
CA SER A 8 7.26 7.85 24.86
C SER A 8 7.75 8.76 23.72
N LYS A 9 7.34 8.50 22.48
CA LYS A 9 7.84 9.25 21.33
C LYS A 9 7.11 10.57 21.16
N LEU A 10 7.84 11.66 21.40
CA LEU A 10 7.42 13.02 21.10
C LEU A 10 8.11 13.51 19.84
N TRP A 11 7.36 14.04 18.89
CA TRP A 11 7.91 14.69 17.70
C TRP A 11 7.90 16.21 17.88
N LYS A 12 8.84 16.88 17.24
CA LYS A 12 8.88 18.35 17.18
C LYS A 12 8.37 18.81 15.83
N CYS A 13 7.42 19.74 15.83
CA CYS A 13 6.97 20.40 14.60
C CYS A 13 8.15 21.17 13.97
N ALA A 14 8.32 21.01 12.66
CA ALA A 14 9.40 21.63 11.91
C ALA A 14 9.12 23.09 11.55
N VAL A 15 7.88 23.57 11.65
CA VAL A 15 7.60 25.01 11.52
C VAL A 15 8.21 25.74 12.71
N ILE A 16 9.15 26.66 12.47
CA ILE A 16 9.94 27.34 13.50
C ILE A 16 9.05 28.18 14.43
N SER A 17 8.03 28.84 13.88
CA SER A 17 7.08 29.66 14.63
C SER A 17 5.96 28.87 15.32
N CYS A 18 6.01 27.53 15.31
CA CYS A 18 5.00 26.70 15.94
C CYS A 18 5.04 26.80 17.47
N ASP A 19 3.89 27.11 18.07
CA ASP A 19 3.69 27.29 19.51
C ASP A 19 2.87 26.17 20.19
N LYS A 20 2.40 25.18 19.40
CA LYS A 20 1.50 24.09 19.84
C LYS A 20 2.13 23.03 20.74
N GLY A 21 3.41 23.18 21.11
CA GLY A 21 4.16 22.19 21.88
C GLY A 21 4.62 20.99 21.05
N PRO A 22 5.04 19.88 21.69
CA PRO A 22 5.44 18.66 20.99
C PRO A 22 4.21 17.89 20.47
N ILE A 23 4.37 17.29 19.29
CA ILE A 23 3.39 16.38 18.69
C ILE A 23 3.47 15.04 19.44
N LYS A 24 2.32 14.53 19.89
CA LYS A 24 2.19 13.25 20.58
C LYS A 24 1.82 12.13 19.60
N SER A 25 1.88 10.89 20.06
CA SER A 25 1.47 9.70 19.31
C SER A 25 -0.01 9.69 18.95
N THR A 26 -0.83 10.39 19.73
CA THR A 26 -2.27 10.54 19.56
C THR A 26 -2.67 11.63 18.58
N ASP A 27 -1.75 12.55 18.26
CA ASP A 27 -2.04 13.73 17.46
C ASP A 27 -1.98 13.44 15.96
N GLY A 28 -2.69 14.26 15.18
CA GLY A 28 -2.51 14.28 13.74
C GLY A 28 -1.13 14.84 13.37
N ARG A 29 -0.41 14.15 12.49
CA ARG A 29 0.91 14.61 12.02
C ARG A 29 1.12 14.39 10.54
N VAL A 30 2.09 15.11 10.00
CA VAL A 30 2.57 14.90 8.64
C VAL A 30 4.08 14.74 8.65
N ASP A 31 4.55 13.61 8.14
CA ASP A 31 5.95 13.33 7.92
C ASP A 31 6.27 13.55 6.43
N THR A 32 7.36 14.25 6.14
CA THR A 32 7.72 14.60 4.76
C THR A 32 9.21 14.45 4.53
N ARG A 33 9.60 14.42 3.25
CA ARG A 33 11.00 14.52 2.86
C ARG A 33 11.21 15.22 1.53
N ALA A 34 12.00 16.28 1.55
CA ALA A 34 12.50 16.98 0.38
C ALA A 34 13.94 16.52 0.02
N TYR A 35 14.55 17.17 -0.98
CA TYR A 35 16.00 17.10 -1.17
C TYR A 35 16.71 17.85 -0.03
N ALA A 36 17.97 17.52 0.24
CA ALA A 36 18.76 18.21 1.25
C ALA A 36 19.50 19.40 0.62
N LEU A 37 19.48 20.54 1.30
CA LEU A 37 20.31 21.71 1.02
C LEU A 37 21.33 21.92 2.16
N PRO A 38 22.52 22.49 1.87
CA PRO A 38 23.49 22.88 2.90
C PRO A 38 22.87 23.79 3.97
N LYS A 39 23.34 23.66 5.22
CA LYS A 39 22.76 24.37 6.37
C LYS A 39 22.75 25.89 6.22
N ASN A 40 23.78 26.46 5.58
CA ASN A 40 23.89 27.89 5.30
C ASN A 40 22.82 28.40 4.31
N GLU A 41 22.35 27.54 3.41
CA GLU A 41 21.35 27.87 2.38
C GLU A 41 19.90 27.79 2.89
N ARG A 42 19.71 27.41 4.17
CA ARG A 42 18.40 27.28 4.81
C ARG A 42 18.29 28.08 6.12
N SER A 43 19.14 29.09 6.28
CA SER A 43 19.22 29.87 7.53
C SER A 43 18.02 30.81 7.74
N ASP A 44 17.35 31.20 6.65
CA ASP A 44 16.18 32.08 6.61
C ASP A 44 14.86 31.34 6.35
N PHE A 45 14.89 30.01 6.36
CA PHE A 45 13.70 29.18 6.12
C PHE A 45 12.75 29.22 7.33
N GLN A 46 11.45 29.14 7.08
CA GLN A 46 10.44 28.98 8.13
C GLN A 46 10.31 27.54 8.63
N VAL A 47 10.86 26.58 7.89
CA VAL A 47 10.87 25.15 8.22
C VAL A 47 12.27 24.67 8.55
N ASN A 48 12.39 24.03 9.71
CA ASN A 48 13.60 23.36 10.16
C ASN A 48 13.70 21.94 9.56
N TRP A 49 14.20 21.85 8.33
CA TRP A 49 14.55 20.59 7.68
C TRP A 49 15.80 19.98 8.33
N ASP A 50 15.86 18.65 8.44
CA ASP A 50 17.10 17.97 8.85
C ASP A 50 18.12 17.88 7.70
N ASP A 51 19.33 17.41 7.97
CA ASP A 51 20.42 17.33 6.98
C ASP A 51 20.14 16.31 5.85
N LYS A 52 19.08 15.51 5.98
CA LYS A 52 18.62 14.53 4.99
C LYS A 52 17.31 14.96 4.30
N GLY A 53 16.84 16.18 4.59
CA GLY A 53 15.64 16.79 4.04
C GLY A 53 14.33 16.30 4.68
N PHE A 54 14.35 15.62 5.83
CA PHE A 54 13.13 15.25 6.56
C PHE A 54 12.57 16.42 7.36
N ALA A 55 11.25 16.45 7.49
CA ALA A 55 10.53 17.34 8.40
C ALA A 55 9.22 16.68 8.86
N THR A 56 8.90 16.86 10.14
CA THR A 56 7.64 16.42 10.76
C THR A 56 6.84 17.64 11.20
N PHE A 57 5.53 17.62 11.01
CA PHE A 57 4.63 18.74 11.31
C PHE A 57 3.42 18.27 12.11
N HIS A 58 2.86 19.17 12.94
CA HIS A 58 1.43 19.04 13.22
C HIS A 58 0.68 19.12 11.89
N ASP A 59 -0.36 18.31 11.73
CA ASP A 59 -1.22 18.34 10.54
C ASP A 59 -1.71 19.75 10.20
N VAL A 60 -2.22 20.49 11.18
CA VAL A 60 -2.69 21.87 11.03
C VAL A 60 -1.59 22.84 10.61
N CYS A 61 -0.35 22.65 11.09
CA CYS A 61 0.79 23.46 10.71
C CYS A 61 1.18 23.20 9.25
N TRP A 62 1.16 21.93 8.83
CA TRP A 62 1.43 21.54 7.45
C TRP A 62 0.42 22.15 6.47
N TYR A 63 -0.88 22.02 6.74
CA TYR A 63 -1.91 22.60 5.87
C TYR A 63 -1.87 24.13 5.84
N THR A 64 -1.55 24.77 6.97
CA THR A 64 -1.34 26.22 7.03
C THR A 64 -0.16 26.65 6.17
N LEU A 65 0.94 25.90 6.21
CA LEU A 65 2.13 26.16 5.38
C LEU A 65 1.80 26.05 3.88
N ILE A 66 1.13 24.98 3.46
CA ILE A 66 0.74 24.78 2.05
C ILE A 66 -0.21 25.89 1.58
N LYS A 67 -1.21 26.26 2.38
CA LYS A 67 -2.16 27.34 2.05
C LYS A 67 -1.49 28.70 1.87
N ARG A 68 -0.32 28.93 2.49
CA ARG A 68 0.47 30.15 2.25
C ARG A 68 1.14 30.14 0.89
N LEU A 69 1.59 28.98 0.40
CA LEU A 69 2.21 28.84 -0.93
C LEU A 69 1.24 29.13 -2.08
N SER A 70 -0.05 28.87 -1.89
CA SER A 70 -1.06 29.11 -2.93
C SER A 70 -1.49 30.57 -3.06
N LYS A 71 -0.94 31.50 -2.26
CA LYS A 71 -1.24 32.94 -2.33
C LYS A 71 -0.10 33.67 -3.03
N ASP A 72 -0.44 34.64 -3.90
CA ASP A 72 0.45 35.26 -4.90
C ASP A 72 1.72 35.96 -4.39
N LYS A 73 1.92 36.06 -3.07
CA LYS A 73 3.22 36.35 -2.43
C LYS A 73 3.22 35.63 -1.09
N ALA A 74 3.81 34.45 -1.02
CA ALA A 74 4.10 33.79 0.26
C ALA A 74 5.14 34.62 1.02
N SER A 75 4.69 35.68 1.70
CA SER A 75 5.57 36.61 2.42
C SER A 75 6.47 35.86 3.38
N GLY A 76 7.78 35.98 3.19
CA GLY A 76 8.79 35.36 4.04
C GLY A 76 9.14 33.89 3.73
N ILE A 77 8.65 33.30 2.64
CA ILE A 77 9.12 31.99 2.14
C ILE A 77 10.02 32.26 0.95
N THR A 78 11.28 31.82 1.03
CA THR A 78 12.23 31.98 -0.08
C THR A 78 11.86 31.07 -1.25
N LYS A 79 12.38 31.37 -2.44
CA LYS A 79 12.15 30.50 -3.61
C LYS A 79 12.69 29.08 -3.40
N ALA A 80 13.85 28.96 -2.76
CA ALA A 80 14.46 27.68 -2.45
C ALA A 80 13.62 26.86 -1.46
N GLU A 81 13.06 27.50 -0.43
CA GLU A 81 12.15 26.85 0.53
C GLU A 81 10.83 26.44 -0.13
N GLU A 82 10.25 27.28 -0.98
CA GLU A 82 9.05 26.95 -1.76
C GLU A 82 9.26 25.68 -2.59
N ASP A 83 10.38 25.56 -3.29
CA ASP A 83 10.68 24.39 -4.11
C ASP A 83 10.90 23.12 -3.26
N MET A 84 11.49 23.26 -2.06
CA MET A 84 11.58 22.17 -1.09
C MET A 84 10.22 21.72 -0.58
N ILE A 85 9.33 22.65 -0.23
CA ILE A 85 7.97 22.32 0.24
C ILE A 85 7.16 21.66 -0.90
N LYS A 86 7.29 22.14 -2.14
CA LYS A 86 6.66 21.51 -3.31
C LYS A 86 7.14 20.09 -3.57
N GLU A 87 8.40 19.79 -3.25
CA GLU A 87 8.89 18.42 -3.30
C GLU A 87 8.37 17.58 -2.14
N ALA A 88 8.34 18.15 -0.93
CA ALA A 88 7.81 17.51 0.26
C ALA A 88 6.32 17.14 0.13
N LEU A 89 5.53 17.91 -0.62
CA LEU A 89 4.15 17.56 -0.97
C LEU A 89 4.03 16.18 -1.63
N LYS A 90 5.00 15.79 -2.46
CA LYS A 90 4.97 14.50 -3.18
C LYS A 90 5.30 13.31 -2.30
N THR A 91 5.94 13.56 -1.16
CA THR A 91 6.38 12.53 -0.22
C THR A 91 5.61 12.58 1.10
N ALA A 92 4.69 13.53 1.26
CA ALA A 92 3.94 13.71 2.49
C ALA A 92 3.18 12.44 2.88
N GLU A 93 3.51 11.89 4.04
CA GLU A 93 2.78 10.84 4.72
C GLU A 93 2.00 11.49 5.87
N ILE A 94 0.68 11.48 5.75
CA ILE A 94 -0.25 12.02 6.72
C ILE A 94 -0.66 10.88 7.66
N HIS A 95 -0.74 11.22 8.94
CA HIS A 95 -1.23 10.38 10.01
C HIS A 95 -2.36 11.11 10.71
N ASP A 96 -3.58 10.63 10.54
CA ASP A 96 -4.73 11.07 11.30
C ASP A 96 -4.51 10.78 12.80
N SER A 97 -5.15 11.58 13.65
CA SER A 97 -5.18 11.32 15.08
C SER A 97 -5.77 9.95 15.36
N TYR A 98 -5.37 9.34 16.47
CA TYR A 98 -5.88 8.01 16.84
C TYR A 98 -7.41 8.01 16.99
N GLU A 99 -7.97 9.08 17.57
CA GLU A 99 -9.42 9.24 17.73
C GLU A 99 -10.16 9.32 16.40
N LYS A 100 -9.61 10.05 15.42
CA LYS A 100 -10.18 10.11 14.07
C LYS A 100 -10.10 8.74 13.40
N LEU A 101 -8.95 8.07 13.45
CA LEU A 101 -8.78 6.72 12.87
C LEU A 101 -9.79 5.73 13.46
N LYS A 102 -9.99 5.76 14.78
CA LYS A 102 -10.96 4.89 15.46
C LYS A 102 -12.39 5.16 14.98
N LYS A 103 -12.79 6.44 14.92
CA LYS A 103 -14.12 6.84 14.42
C LYS A 103 -14.35 6.38 12.97
N GLU A 104 -13.36 6.53 12.10
CA GLU A 104 -13.44 6.06 10.72
C GLU A 104 -13.53 4.53 10.66
N ALA A 105 -12.77 3.80 11.48
CA ALA A 105 -12.86 2.34 11.54
C ALA A 105 -14.26 1.85 11.98
N GLU A 106 -14.90 2.52 12.94
CA GLU A 106 -16.29 2.25 13.34
C GLU A 106 -17.27 2.50 12.20
N HIS A 107 -17.07 3.57 11.42
CA HIS A 107 -17.90 3.87 10.25
C HIS A 107 -17.71 2.81 9.14
N VAL A 108 -16.47 2.48 8.80
CA VAL A 108 -16.15 1.44 7.81
C VAL A 108 -16.71 0.08 8.22
N ALA A 109 -16.68 -0.27 9.52
CA ALA A 109 -17.30 -1.51 10.00
C ALA A 109 -18.81 -1.56 9.72
N LYS A 110 -19.51 -0.42 9.80
CA LYS A 110 -20.94 -0.32 9.45
C LYS A 110 -21.15 -0.48 7.94
N LEU A 111 -20.29 0.10 7.11
CA LEU A 111 -20.34 -0.07 5.66
C LEU A 111 -20.14 -1.55 5.27
N ILE A 112 -19.12 -2.21 5.82
CA ILE A 112 -18.85 -3.63 5.56
C ILE A 112 -20.03 -4.52 5.97
N LYS A 113 -20.64 -4.27 7.13
CA LYS A 113 -21.78 -5.07 7.61
C LYS A 113 -23.04 -4.89 6.77
N LYS A 114 -23.18 -3.76 6.07
CA LYS A 114 -24.32 -3.45 5.18
C LYS A 114 -24.08 -3.86 3.73
N SER A 115 -22.83 -3.96 3.32
CA SER A 115 -22.43 -4.31 1.96
C SER A 115 -22.76 -5.77 1.65
N GLU A 116 -23.35 -6.00 0.48
CA GLU A 116 -23.61 -7.33 -0.05
C GLU A 116 -22.38 -7.88 -0.76
N TYR A 117 -21.56 -6.99 -1.35
CA TYR A 117 -20.41 -7.35 -2.16
C TYR A 117 -19.23 -6.42 -1.93
N CYS A 118 -18.58 -6.57 -0.77
CA CYS A 118 -17.36 -5.83 -0.46
C CYS A 118 -16.13 -6.50 -1.08
N ILE A 119 -15.25 -5.70 -1.69
CA ILE A 119 -13.94 -6.15 -2.18
C ILE A 119 -12.80 -5.35 -1.54
N ALA A 120 -11.63 -5.98 -1.41
CA ALA A 120 -10.40 -5.26 -1.10
C ALA A 120 -9.61 -4.95 -2.37
N PHE A 121 -9.05 -3.75 -2.45
CA PHE A 121 -8.06 -3.36 -3.45
C PHE A 121 -6.74 -3.03 -2.74
N THR A 122 -5.67 -3.81 -2.93
CA THR A 122 -4.46 -3.70 -2.10
C THR A 122 -3.20 -3.36 -2.89
N GLY A 123 -2.39 -2.45 -2.33
CA GLY A 123 -1.05 -2.13 -2.84
C GLY A 123 0.06 -2.35 -1.82
N ALA A 124 1.27 -1.89 -2.15
CA ALA A 124 2.49 -2.24 -1.41
C ALA A 124 2.49 -1.76 0.05
N GLY A 125 1.68 -0.75 0.37
CA GLY A 125 1.55 -0.17 1.70
C GLY A 125 1.14 -1.20 2.76
N ILE A 126 0.29 -2.18 2.44
CA ILE A 126 -0.15 -3.20 3.40
C ILE A 126 0.97 -4.16 3.82
N SER A 127 2.05 -4.22 3.03
CA SER A 127 3.20 -5.10 3.26
C SER A 127 4.37 -4.37 3.93
N THR A 128 4.26 -3.06 4.17
CA THR A 128 5.36 -2.25 4.74
C THR A 128 5.77 -2.69 6.14
N ALA A 129 4.81 -3.04 6.98
CA ALA A 129 5.05 -3.59 8.31
C ALA A 129 5.73 -4.98 8.29
N ALA A 130 5.70 -5.70 7.17
CA ALA A 130 6.45 -6.95 7.00
C ALA A 130 7.93 -6.71 6.64
N GLY A 131 8.37 -5.44 6.54
CA GLY A 131 9.73 -5.07 6.15
C GLY A 131 9.93 -4.95 4.64
N ILE A 132 8.85 -5.00 3.84
CA ILE A 132 8.94 -4.64 2.42
C ILE A 132 8.88 -3.11 2.32
N GLY A 133 9.93 -2.45 1.81
CA GLY A 133 9.78 -1.02 1.47
C GLY A 133 8.62 -0.83 0.48
N ASP A 134 7.97 0.32 0.44
CA ASP A 134 6.97 0.59 -0.61
C ASP A 134 7.65 1.08 -1.91
N PHE A 135 6.84 1.60 -2.83
CA PHE A 135 7.31 2.15 -4.10
C PHE A 135 7.37 3.69 -4.11
N ARG A 136 6.46 4.37 -3.41
CA ARG A 136 6.19 5.82 -3.54
C ARG A 136 6.17 6.60 -2.22
N GLY A 137 6.29 5.95 -1.07
CA GLY A 137 6.39 6.60 0.24
C GLY A 137 7.69 7.40 0.38
N ILE A 138 7.93 7.95 1.57
CA ILE A 138 9.05 8.87 1.84
C ILE A 138 10.41 8.29 1.43
N THR A 139 10.55 6.97 1.58
CA THR A 139 11.74 6.18 1.21
C THR A 139 11.43 5.12 0.14
N GLY A 140 10.34 5.29 -0.60
CA GLY A 140 9.90 4.36 -1.64
C GLY A 140 10.90 4.24 -2.78
N LYS A 141 10.93 3.08 -3.44
CA LYS A 141 11.92 2.79 -4.51
C LYS A 141 11.92 3.84 -5.64
N TRP A 142 10.74 4.29 -6.09
CA TRP A 142 10.63 5.30 -7.15
C TRP A 142 10.92 6.69 -6.62
N THR A 143 10.52 6.99 -5.39
CA THR A 143 10.86 8.26 -4.70
C THR A 143 12.37 8.47 -4.66
N GLU A 144 13.15 7.46 -4.26
CA GLU A 144 14.61 7.54 -4.24
C GLU A 144 15.22 7.66 -5.65
N ARG A 145 14.62 7.00 -6.66
CA ARG A 145 15.07 7.11 -8.05
C ARG A 145 14.85 8.51 -8.62
N ASP A 146 13.70 9.12 -8.36
CA ASP A 146 13.35 10.45 -8.86
C ASP A 146 14.21 11.53 -8.20
N LYS A 147 14.51 11.41 -6.90
CA LYS A 147 15.47 12.26 -6.19
C LYS A 147 16.87 12.18 -6.79
N ALA A 148 17.38 10.97 -7.02
CA ALA A 148 18.71 10.77 -7.59
C ALA A 148 18.83 11.40 -8.99
N LYS A 149 17.79 11.24 -9.83
CA LYS A 149 17.73 11.91 -11.14
C LYS A 149 17.83 13.43 -11.02
N LYS A 150 17.07 14.06 -10.11
CA LYS A 150 17.10 15.51 -9.90
C LYS A 150 18.44 16.01 -9.38
N GLN A 151 19.11 15.24 -8.53
CA GLN A 151 20.41 15.57 -7.98
C GLN A 151 21.57 15.23 -8.94
N GLY A 152 21.31 14.67 -10.11
CA GLY A 152 22.35 14.22 -11.05
C GLY A 152 23.17 13.03 -10.52
N THR A 153 22.68 12.31 -9.51
CA THR A 153 23.40 11.19 -8.87
C THR A 153 22.87 9.83 -9.34
N LYS A 154 23.70 8.79 -9.20
CA LYS A 154 23.22 7.40 -9.34
C LYS A 154 22.47 7.04 -8.06
N GLY A 155 21.18 6.70 -8.18
CA GLY A 155 20.37 6.31 -7.04
C GLY A 155 20.99 5.15 -6.25
N THR A 156 20.71 5.10 -4.95
CA THR A 156 21.20 4.03 -4.08
C THR A 156 20.70 2.67 -4.58
N LYS A 157 21.60 1.69 -4.67
CA LYS A 157 21.22 0.30 -4.99
C LYS A 157 20.42 -0.25 -3.81
N VAL A 158 19.09 -0.22 -3.92
CA VAL A 158 18.22 -0.93 -2.97
C VAL A 158 18.51 -2.43 -3.10
N PRO A 159 18.96 -3.13 -2.03
CA PRO A 159 19.24 -4.54 -2.10
C PRO A 159 17.98 -5.33 -2.52
N PRO A 160 18.14 -6.44 -3.26
CA PRO A 160 17.01 -7.24 -3.70
C PRO A 160 16.21 -7.72 -2.47
N ARG A 161 14.90 -7.49 -2.50
CA ARG A 161 13.99 -7.86 -1.41
C ARG A 161 13.96 -9.39 -1.26
N ASN A 162 14.24 -9.88 -0.04
CA ASN A 162 14.11 -11.28 0.28
C ASN A 162 12.64 -11.62 0.56
N LEU A 163 11.86 -11.82 -0.52
CA LEU A 163 10.43 -12.15 -0.41
C LEU A 163 10.17 -13.43 0.39
N GLN A 164 11.14 -14.36 0.45
CA GLN A 164 11.03 -15.62 1.20
C GLN A 164 10.90 -15.39 2.71
N ALA A 165 11.53 -14.33 3.22
CA ALA A 165 11.57 -14.00 4.64
C ALA A 165 10.33 -13.23 5.12
N LEU A 166 9.52 -12.69 4.20
CA LEU A 166 8.36 -11.88 4.54
C LEU A 166 7.23 -12.74 5.12
N ARG A 167 6.47 -12.18 6.06
CA ARG A 167 5.29 -12.81 6.65
C ARG A 167 4.07 -11.89 6.53
N PRO A 168 2.85 -12.45 6.45
CA PRO A 168 1.64 -11.65 6.36
C PRO A 168 1.54 -10.64 7.51
N THR A 169 1.14 -9.41 7.19
CA THR A 169 0.85 -8.37 8.18
C THR A 169 -0.54 -8.58 8.79
N TYR A 170 -0.89 -7.81 9.82
CA TYR A 170 -2.23 -7.90 10.40
C TYR A 170 -3.32 -7.62 9.35
N THR A 171 -3.07 -6.68 8.44
CA THR A 171 -3.99 -6.37 7.33
C THR A 171 -4.25 -7.59 6.45
N HIS A 172 -3.23 -8.38 6.10
CA HIS A 172 -3.41 -9.60 5.30
C HIS A 172 -4.26 -10.63 6.04
N GLU A 173 -3.98 -10.86 7.32
CA GLU A 173 -4.75 -11.81 8.14
C GLU A 173 -6.21 -11.35 8.33
N ALA A 174 -6.41 -10.05 8.53
CA ALA A 174 -7.75 -9.47 8.68
C ALA A 174 -8.58 -9.64 7.38
N ILE A 175 -7.98 -9.44 6.21
CA ILE A 175 -8.63 -9.70 4.92
C ILE A 175 -9.07 -11.17 4.80
N VAL A 176 -8.19 -12.11 5.16
CA VAL A 176 -8.55 -13.55 5.19
C VAL A 176 -9.74 -13.80 6.11
N LYS A 177 -9.72 -13.22 7.31
CA LYS A 177 -10.81 -13.38 8.27
C LYS A 177 -12.13 -12.77 7.77
N LEU A 178 -12.09 -11.64 7.06
CA LEU A 178 -13.26 -11.03 6.43
C LEU A 178 -13.82 -11.88 5.28
N LEU A 179 -12.95 -12.51 4.47
CA LEU A 179 -13.34 -13.48 3.44
C LEU A 179 -14.02 -14.71 4.07
N GLU A 180 -13.44 -15.26 5.14
CA GLU A 180 -13.99 -16.41 5.87
C GLU A 180 -15.38 -16.12 6.47
N LYS A 181 -15.58 -14.89 6.95
CA LYS A 181 -16.87 -14.43 7.49
C LYS A 181 -17.89 -14.09 6.41
N GLY A 182 -17.49 -14.08 5.14
CA GLY A 182 -18.34 -13.70 4.02
C GLY A 182 -18.62 -12.20 3.92
N TYR A 183 -17.99 -11.38 4.75
CA TYR A 183 -18.07 -9.91 4.68
C TYR A 183 -17.35 -9.38 3.44
N MET A 184 -16.26 -10.02 3.03
CA MET A 184 -15.52 -9.69 1.81
C MET A 184 -15.69 -10.83 0.80
N LYS A 185 -15.79 -10.49 -0.49
CA LYS A 185 -16.00 -11.47 -1.57
C LYS A 185 -14.72 -11.75 -2.36
N HIS A 186 -13.90 -10.73 -2.57
CA HIS A 186 -12.72 -10.83 -3.43
C HIS A 186 -11.61 -9.85 -3.04
N VAL A 187 -10.39 -10.19 -3.44
CA VAL A 187 -9.21 -9.33 -3.30
C VAL A 187 -8.63 -9.01 -4.67
N ILE A 188 -8.53 -7.73 -5.02
CA ILE A 188 -7.79 -7.25 -6.17
C ILE A 188 -6.45 -6.72 -5.66
N SER A 189 -5.35 -7.31 -6.10
CA SER A 189 -4.02 -7.01 -5.57
C SER A 189 -3.05 -6.55 -6.64
N GLN A 190 -2.35 -5.45 -6.35
CA GLN A 190 -1.21 -4.95 -7.12
C GLN A 190 0.13 -5.54 -6.63
N ASN A 191 0.12 -6.32 -5.55
CA ASN A 191 1.32 -6.81 -4.87
C ASN A 191 1.88 -8.09 -5.49
N LEU A 192 3.22 -8.15 -5.54
CA LEU A 192 4.00 -9.27 -6.09
C LEU A 192 4.58 -10.18 -5.00
N ASP A 193 4.41 -9.82 -3.73
CA ASP A 193 5.08 -10.44 -2.58
C ASP A 193 4.52 -11.82 -2.20
N GLY A 194 3.34 -12.16 -2.71
CA GLY A 194 2.64 -13.42 -2.45
C GLY A 194 2.13 -13.58 -1.03
N LEU A 195 2.06 -12.49 -0.23
CA LEU A 195 1.64 -12.56 1.17
C LEU A 195 0.14 -12.87 1.33
N HIS A 196 -0.72 -12.45 0.39
CA HIS A 196 -2.13 -12.83 0.39
C HIS A 196 -2.35 -14.35 0.26
N ARG A 197 -1.66 -14.99 -0.70
CA ARG A 197 -1.75 -16.46 -0.83
C ARG A 197 -1.17 -17.16 0.41
N LEU A 198 -0.05 -16.64 0.94
CA LEU A 198 0.57 -17.18 2.15
C LEU A 198 -0.31 -17.04 3.39
N SER A 199 -1.10 -15.96 3.50
CA SER A 199 -2.05 -15.77 4.61
C SER A 199 -3.28 -16.68 4.53
N GLY A 200 -3.50 -17.34 3.39
CA GLY A 200 -4.62 -18.26 3.19
C GLY A 200 -5.70 -17.77 2.22
N VAL A 201 -5.50 -16.65 1.51
CA VAL A 201 -6.43 -16.23 0.46
C VAL A 201 -6.41 -17.29 -0.65
N LYS A 202 -7.58 -17.86 -0.95
CA LYS A 202 -7.72 -18.92 -1.96
C LYS A 202 -7.57 -18.34 -3.35
N GLU A 203 -7.09 -19.15 -4.29
CA GLU A 203 -6.87 -18.74 -5.69
C GLU A 203 -8.13 -18.15 -6.35
N GLY A 204 -9.31 -18.72 -6.08
CA GLY A 204 -10.57 -18.21 -6.61
C GLY A 204 -11.12 -16.94 -5.94
N GLN A 205 -10.41 -16.38 -4.95
CA GLN A 205 -10.81 -15.17 -4.21
C GLN A 205 -9.81 -14.02 -4.37
N ILE A 206 -8.87 -14.13 -5.32
CA ILE A 206 -7.87 -13.09 -5.58
C ILE A 206 -7.56 -12.90 -7.07
N SER A 207 -7.48 -11.64 -7.49
CA SER A 207 -6.91 -11.22 -8.78
C SER A 207 -5.57 -10.52 -8.56
N GLU A 208 -4.47 -11.16 -8.94
CA GLU A 208 -3.10 -10.65 -8.76
C GLU A 208 -2.63 -9.91 -10.03
N LEU A 209 -3.08 -8.66 -10.20
CA LEU A 209 -2.96 -7.91 -11.45
C LEU A 209 -1.53 -7.82 -11.98
N HIS A 210 -0.56 -7.62 -11.10
CA HIS A 210 0.85 -7.51 -11.49
C HIS A 210 1.62 -8.84 -11.44
N GLY A 211 0.92 -9.94 -11.14
CA GLY A 211 1.49 -11.27 -10.94
C GLY A 211 1.94 -11.54 -9.51
N ASN A 212 2.61 -12.68 -9.31
CA ASN A 212 3.07 -13.11 -8.00
C ASN A 212 4.48 -13.71 -8.08
N GLY A 213 5.37 -13.26 -7.18
CA GLY A 213 6.76 -13.70 -7.10
C GLY A 213 6.96 -15.19 -6.82
N PHE A 214 5.89 -15.91 -6.49
CA PHE A 214 5.86 -17.33 -6.17
C PHE A 214 5.03 -18.14 -7.17
N VAL A 215 4.58 -17.52 -8.25
CA VAL A 215 3.79 -18.19 -9.29
C VAL A 215 4.54 -18.13 -10.62
N GLU A 216 4.62 -19.29 -11.26
CA GLU A 216 5.07 -19.43 -12.65
C GLU A 216 3.99 -20.10 -13.50
N LYS A 217 3.98 -19.81 -14.80
CA LYS A 217 3.00 -20.33 -15.76
C LYS A 217 3.69 -20.96 -16.95
N CYS A 218 3.13 -22.03 -17.49
CA CYS A 218 3.66 -22.62 -18.72
C CYS A 218 3.40 -21.71 -19.93
N GLU A 219 4.43 -21.43 -20.73
CA GLU A 219 4.27 -20.57 -21.92
C GLU A 219 3.35 -21.19 -22.99
N LYS A 220 3.23 -22.52 -23.02
CA LYS A 220 2.39 -23.29 -23.95
C LYS A 220 0.97 -23.49 -23.42
N CYS A 221 0.78 -24.34 -22.41
CA CYS A 221 -0.55 -24.74 -21.93
C CYS A 221 -1.15 -23.81 -20.86
N LYS A 222 -0.45 -22.74 -20.47
CA LYS A 222 -0.88 -21.74 -19.48
C LYS A 222 -1.12 -22.23 -18.05
N LYS A 223 -0.97 -23.53 -17.77
CA LYS A 223 -1.02 -24.08 -16.40
C LYS A 223 -0.12 -23.28 -15.45
N ARG A 224 -0.69 -22.83 -14.33
CA ARG A 224 0.00 -22.08 -13.26
C ARG A 224 0.51 -23.04 -12.19
N TYR A 225 1.63 -22.67 -11.58
CA TYR A 225 2.30 -23.42 -10.51
C TYR A 225 2.61 -22.45 -9.38
N VAL A 226 1.98 -22.66 -8.23
CA VAL A 226 2.35 -21.98 -6.99
C VAL A 226 3.55 -22.71 -6.40
N ARG A 227 4.58 -21.95 -6.03
CA ARG A 227 5.80 -22.45 -5.41
C ARG A 227 5.95 -21.87 -4.00
N ASN A 228 6.59 -22.63 -3.16
CA ASN A 228 7.11 -22.19 -1.88
C ASN A 228 8.30 -21.22 -2.02
N PHE A 229 9.06 -21.31 -3.11
CA PHE A 229 10.23 -20.48 -3.41
C PHE A 229 9.96 -19.42 -4.47
N ARG A 230 10.77 -18.35 -4.47
CA ARG A 230 10.63 -17.25 -5.43
C ARG A 230 10.88 -17.73 -6.87
N CYS A 231 9.92 -17.53 -7.75
CA CYS A 231 9.93 -17.88 -9.17
C CYS A 231 10.66 -16.85 -10.07
N GLY A 232 11.66 -16.13 -9.54
CA GLY A 232 12.38 -15.09 -10.29
C GLY A 232 13.87 -15.38 -10.44
N GLY A 233 14.53 -14.65 -11.33
CA GLY A 233 15.97 -14.76 -11.57
C GLY A 233 16.32 -14.86 -13.06
N LYS A 234 17.58 -14.63 -13.41
CA LYS A 234 18.06 -14.86 -14.78
C LYS A 234 18.30 -16.35 -14.96
N ALA A 235 17.38 -17.05 -15.63
CA ALA A 235 17.62 -18.43 -16.02
C ALA A 235 18.71 -18.49 -17.09
N THR A 236 19.80 -19.21 -16.80
CA THR A 236 20.93 -19.43 -17.71
C THR A 236 20.91 -20.81 -18.36
N ASN A 237 20.06 -21.71 -17.85
CA ASN A 237 19.95 -23.11 -18.26
C ASN A 237 18.87 -23.36 -19.34
N VAL A 238 18.28 -22.31 -19.91
CA VAL A 238 17.22 -22.40 -20.92
C VAL A 238 17.45 -21.37 -22.02
N PRO A 239 16.97 -21.63 -23.26
CA PRO A 239 17.10 -20.67 -24.35
C PRO A 239 16.45 -19.34 -23.98
N VAL A 240 17.15 -18.24 -24.28
CA VAL A 240 16.66 -16.88 -24.01
C VAL A 240 15.46 -16.59 -24.89
N ASN A 241 14.32 -16.26 -24.27
CA ASN A 241 13.12 -15.78 -24.96
C ASN A 241 12.73 -14.41 -24.39
N LYS A 242 13.20 -13.33 -25.03
CA LYS A 242 12.95 -11.97 -24.53
C LYS A 242 11.52 -11.54 -24.89
N CYS A 243 10.78 -11.06 -23.88
CA CYS A 243 9.50 -10.41 -24.08
C CYS A 243 9.64 -9.25 -25.06
N THR A 244 8.71 -9.12 -26.00
CA THR A 244 8.72 -8.04 -27.00
C THR A 244 8.47 -6.66 -26.39
N LYS A 245 7.83 -6.62 -25.22
CA LYS A 245 7.45 -5.41 -24.49
C LYS A 245 8.55 -4.96 -23.53
N CYS A 246 8.77 -5.66 -22.41
CA CYS A 246 9.80 -5.27 -21.44
C CYS A 246 11.23 -5.73 -21.78
N ARG A 247 11.45 -6.49 -22.86
CA ARG A 247 12.78 -6.98 -23.32
C ARG A 247 13.49 -7.94 -22.35
N LEU A 248 12.81 -8.42 -21.30
CA LEU A 248 13.34 -9.37 -20.32
C LEU A 248 13.05 -10.83 -20.71
N ASN A 249 13.92 -11.76 -20.30
CA ASN A 249 13.63 -13.19 -20.35
C ASN A 249 12.85 -13.58 -19.09
N HIS A 250 11.60 -14.02 -19.25
CA HIS A 250 10.78 -14.43 -18.11
C HIS A 250 10.88 -15.92 -17.77
N ARG A 251 11.59 -16.71 -18.60
CA ARG A 251 11.74 -18.15 -18.33
C ARG A 251 12.45 -18.36 -17.00
N THR A 252 11.94 -19.29 -16.21
CA THR A 252 12.40 -19.54 -14.85
C THR A 252 13.45 -20.64 -14.74
N GLY A 253 13.78 -21.27 -15.88
CA GLY A 253 14.71 -22.39 -15.95
C GLY A 253 14.06 -23.76 -15.72
N ARG A 254 12.72 -23.81 -15.61
CA ARG A 254 11.92 -25.02 -15.39
C ARG A 254 10.99 -25.29 -16.57
N VAL A 255 10.43 -26.50 -16.64
CA VAL A 255 9.48 -26.94 -17.67
C VAL A 255 8.19 -27.50 -17.05
N CYS A 256 7.13 -27.55 -17.86
CA CYS A 256 5.83 -28.11 -17.51
C CYS A 256 5.94 -29.56 -17.00
N ASP A 257 5.16 -29.91 -15.97
CA ASP A 257 5.11 -31.27 -15.43
C ASP A 257 4.44 -32.25 -16.40
N ASP A 258 3.48 -31.78 -17.18
CA ASP A 258 2.91 -32.50 -18.30
C ASP A 258 3.95 -32.72 -19.39
N LYS A 259 4.39 -33.98 -19.49
CA LYS A 259 5.39 -34.45 -20.47
C LYS A 259 4.93 -34.26 -21.92
N LYS A 260 3.62 -34.25 -22.20
CA LYS A 260 3.10 -33.98 -23.55
C LYS A 260 3.26 -32.50 -23.93
N CYS A 261 3.17 -31.60 -22.95
CA CYS A 261 3.37 -30.18 -23.16
C CYS A 261 4.86 -29.80 -23.22
N ASN A 262 5.60 -30.16 -22.16
CA ASN A 262 7.03 -29.89 -21.96
C ASN A 262 7.44 -28.43 -22.28
N GLY A 263 6.53 -27.47 -22.09
CA GLY A 263 6.78 -26.05 -22.33
C GLY A 263 7.56 -25.40 -21.20
N TYR A 264 8.36 -24.37 -21.50
CA TYR A 264 9.09 -23.64 -20.46
C TYR A 264 8.14 -22.90 -19.52
N LEU A 265 8.49 -22.84 -18.24
CA LEU A 265 7.78 -22.07 -17.24
C LEU A 265 8.30 -20.63 -17.23
N MET A 266 7.37 -19.69 -17.12
CA MET A 266 7.59 -18.25 -17.12
C MET A 266 7.14 -17.68 -15.77
N ASN A 267 7.91 -16.76 -15.19
CA ASN A 267 7.41 -16.01 -14.05
C ASN A 267 6.20 -15.15 -14.46
N THR A 268 5.33 -14.86 -13.50
CA THR A 268 4.10 -14.08 -13.74
C THR A 268 4.28 -12.58 -13.54
N ILE A 269 5.47 -12.10 -13.20
CA ILE A 269 5.71 -10.69 -12.87
C ILE A 269 5.53 -9.81 -14.11
N ILE A 270 4.62 -8.85 -14.00
CA ILE A 270 4.40 -7.79 -14.97
C ILE A 270 5.42 -6.67 -14.73
N ASN A 271 6.16 -6.28 -15.77
CA ASN A 271 7.10 -5.15 -15.73
C ASN A 271 6.52 -3.93 -16.43
N PHE A 272 7.16 -2.77 -16.25
CA PHE A 272 6.77 -1.56 -16.97
C PHE A 272 6.79 -1.78 -18.48
N GLY A 273 5.67 -1.43 -19.13
CA GLY A 273 5.44 -1.59 -20.56
C GLY A 273 4.84 -2.95 -20.95
N ASP A 274 4.78 -3.92 -20.04
CA ASP A 274 4.01 -5.16 -20.25
C ASP A 274 2.51 -4.89 -20.09
N TYR A 275 1.68 -5.73 -20.71
CA TYR A 275 0.23 -5.75 -20.47
C TYR A 275 -0.09 -6.59 -19.24
N LEU A 276 -1.17 -6.23 -18.53
CA LEU A 276 -1.78 -7.12 -17.55
C LEU A 276 -2.27 -8.39 -18.26
N GLU A 277 -2.31 -9.51 -17.53
CA GLU A 277 -2.88 -10.74 -18.07
C GLU A 277 -4.40 -10.58 -18.19
N SER A 278 -4.96 -10.78 -19.39
CA SER A 278 -6.39 -10.53 -19.65
C SER A 278 -7.29 -11.38 -18.76
N ASP A 279 -6.99 -12.66 -18.58
CA ASP A 279 -7.75 -13.55 -17.69
C ASP A 279 -7.83 -13.03 -16.24
N VAL A 280 -6.76 -12.40 -15.76
CA VAL A 280 -6.69 -11.84 -14.40
C VAL A 280 -7.41 -10.49 -14.33
N LEU A 281 -7.25 -9.65 -15.35
CA LEU A 281 -7.88 -8.35 -15.43
C LEU A 281 -9.41 -8.48 -15.59
N ASP A 282 -9.88 -9.29 -16.54
CA ASP A 282 -11.32 -9.54 -16.77
C ASP A 282 -11.99 -10.07 -15.50
N GLY A 283 -11.31 -10.96 -14.77
CA GLY A 283 -11.77 -11.44 -13.47
C GLY A 283 -11.85 -10.32 -12.43
N ALA A 284 -10.84 -9.45 -12.35
CA ALA A 284 -10.84 -8.32 -11.45
C ALA A 284 -11.95 -7.30 -11.78
N GLU A 285 -12.15 -6.99 -13.06
CA GLU A 285 -13.22 -6.11 -13.56
C GLU A 285 -14.58 -6.66 -13.17
N LYS A 286 -14.85 -7.95 -13.41
CA LYS A 286 -16.10 -8.59 -12.99
C LYS A 286 -16.38 -8.45 -11.49
N HIS A 287 -15.37 -8.63 -10.65
CA HIS A 287 -15.53 -8.47 -9.20
C HIS A 287 -15.70 -7.00 -8.79
N ALA A 288 -15.02 -6.08 -9.48
CA ALA A 288 -15.16 -4.64 -9.27
C ALA A 288 -16.56 -4.15 -9.63
N GLU A 289 -17.06 -4.51 -10.81
CA GLU A 289 -18.40 -4.15 -11.31
C GLU A 289 -19.53 -4.67 -10.43
N GLN A 290 -19.35 -5.83 -9.80
CA GLN A 290 -20.34 -6.38 -8.87
C GLN A 290 -20.34 -5.68 -7.51
N SER A 291 -19.25 -5.01 -7.15
CA SER A 291 -19.04 -4.51 -5.79
C SER A 291 -19.92 -3.32 -5.45
N ASP A 292 -20.40 -3.28 -4.21
CA ASP A 292 -21.12 -2.14 -3.63
C ASP A 292 -20.32 -1.43 -2.52
N LEU A 293 -19.08 -1.89 -2.29
CA LEU A 293 -18.09 -1.30 -1.39
C LEU A 293 -16.66 -1.75 -1.77
N VAL A 294 -15.76 -0.79 -1.97
CA VAL A 294 -14.33 -1.05 -2.22
C VAL A 294 -13.48 -0.54 -1.05
N LEU A 295 -12.63 -1.41 -0.50
CA LEU A 295 -11.60 -1.05 0.48
C LEU A 295 -10.23 -0.99 -0.19
N ALA A 296 -9.79 0.20 -0.57
CA ALA A 296 -8.46 0.47 -1.09
C ALA A 296 -7.44 0.65 0.06
N LEU A 297 -6.52 -0.29 0.19
CA LEU A 297 -5.56 -0.37 1.30
C LEU A 297 -4.12 -0.28 0.81
N GLY A 298 -3.38 0.69 1.33
CA GLY A 298 -1.94 0.81 1.12
C GLY A 298 -1.55 1.01 -0.34
N THR A 299 -2.32 1.76 -1.09
CA THR A 299 -2.05 2.10 -2.49
C THR A 299 -2.23 3.59 -2.74
N THR A 300 -1.42 4.15 -3.63
CA THR A 300 -1.58 5.54 -4.10
C THR A 300 -2.52 5.64 -5.31
N LEU A 301 -3.01 4.51 -5.83
CA LEU A 301 -3.94 4.44 -6.98
C LEU A 301 -3.43 5.15 -8.25
N GLN A 302 -2.12 5.10 -8.50
CA GLN A 302 -1.48 5.79 -9.64
C GLN A 302 -1.27 4.93 -10.90
N VAL A 303 -1.52 3.61 -10.82
CA VAL A 303 -1.17 2.68 -11.90
C VAL A 303 -2.40 2.23 -12.63
N SER A 304 -2.60 2.76 -13.84
CA SER A 304 -3.65 2.33 -14.76
C SER A 304 -3.25 1.07 -15.56
N PRO A 305 -4.23 0.22 -15.94
CA PRO A 305 -5.67 0.37 -15.71
C PRO A 305 -6.14 -0.06 -14.31
N ALA A 306 -5.26 -0.61 -13.47
CA ALA A 306 -5.65 -1.18 -12.18
C ALA A 306 -6.38 -0.21 -11.24
N ASN A 307 -5.99 1.06 -11.21
CA ASN A 307 -6.62 2.07 -10.36
C ASN A 307 -8.09 2.35 -10.72
N ASN A 308 -8.49 2.21 -11.99
CA ASN A 308 -9.86 2.47 -12.42
C ASN A 308 -10.89 1.51 -11.79
N LEU A 309 -10.43 0.33 -11.34
CA LEU A 309 -11.29 -0.69 -10.75
C LEU A 309 -11.96 -0.26 -9.44
N VAL A 310 -11.42 0.75 -8.75
CA VAL A 310 -11.98 1.19 -7.46
C VAL A 310 -13.27 2.00 -7.57
N GLU A 311 -13.60 2.47 -8.78
CA GLU A 311 -14.82 3.21 -9.11
C GLU A 311 -15.69 2.46 -10.14
N SER A 312 -15.37 1.21 -10.44
CA SER A 312 -16.14 0.42 -11.42
C SER A 312 -17.39 -0.23 -10.82
N GLY A 313 -17.61 -0.10 -9.51
CA GLY A 313 -18.70 -0.75 -8.78
C GLY A 313 -20.07 -0.11 -8.99
N GLN A 314 -21.03 -0.54 -8.19
CA GLN A 314 -22.40 -0.07 -8.22
C GLN A 314 -22.51 1.39 -7.77
N ASP A 315 -23.44 2.13 -8.38
CA ASP A 315 -23.77 3.48 -7.98
C ASP A 315 -24.76 3.52 -6.78
N PRO A 316 -24.57 4.43 -5.81
CA PRO A 316 -23.44 5.35 -5.71
C PRO A 316 -22.15 4.62 -5.30
N THR A 317 -21.01 5.03 -5.86
CA THR A 317 -19.70 4.46 -5.55
C THR A 317 -19.40 4.62 -4.05
N ARG A 318 -19.13 3.50 -3.36
CA ARG A 318 -18.69 3.50 -1.96
C ARG A 318 -17.23 3.10 -1.87
N LEU A 319 -16.37 4.08 -1.64
CA LEU A 319 -14.93 3.90 -1.60
C LEU A 319 -14.35 4.23 -0.22
N VAL A 320 -13.60 3.29 0.33
CA VAL A 320 -12.80 3.47 1.54
C VAL A 320 -11.34 3.43 1.16
N ILE A 321 -10.58 4.48 1.45
CA ILE A 321 -9.12 4.52 1.24
C ILE A 321 -8.41 4.64 2.58
N CYS A 322 -7.60 3.64 2.92
CA CYS A 322 -6.61 3.73 3.98
C CYS A 322 -5.20 3.72 3.38
N ASN A 323 -4.58 4.90 3.33
CA ASN A 323 -3.22 5.11 2.83
C ASN A 323 -2.62 6.35 3.51
N ARG A 324 -1.30 6.40 3.72
CA ARG A 324 -0.65 7.58 4.33
C ARG A 324 -0.53 8.75 3.37
N GLN A 325 -0.40 8.50 2.07
CA GLN A 325 -0.28 9.54 1.05
C GLN A 325 -1.64 9.86 0.46
N VAL A 326 -1.79 11.07 -0.06
CA VAL A 326 -2.98 11.48 -0.84
C VAL A 326 -3.11 10.62 -2.11
N THR A 327 -4.35 10.48 -2.56
CA THR A 327 -4.68 9.81 -3.83
C THR A 327 -5.61 10.69 -4.65
N ASP A 328 -5.63 10.48 -5.96
CA ASP A 328 -6.53 11.23 -6.86
C ASP A 328 -8.02 10.89 -6.63
N TYR A 329 -8.30 9.85 -5.84
CA TYR A 329 -9.64 9.33 -5.49
C TYR A 329 -10.10 9.74 -4.08
N ASP A 330 -9.33 10.60 -3.39
CA ASP A 330 -9.64 10.99 -2.01
C ASP A 330 -11.01 11.70 -1.90
N GLN A 331 -11.47 12.40 -2.94
CA GLN A 331 -12.77 13.09 -2.95
C GLN A 331 -13.96 12.12 -3.01
N THR A 332 -13.86 11.03 -3.76
CA THR A 332 -14.89 9.98 -3.85
C THR A 332 -15.20 9.40 -2.47
N CYS A 333 -14.20 9.34 -1.57
CA CYS A 333 -14.38 8.86 -0.20
C CYS A 333 -15.19 9.82 0.71
N LEU A 334 -15.37 11.08 0.29
CA LEU A 334 -15.98 12.14 1.09
C LEU A 334 -17.42 12.45 0.64
N GLU A 335 -17.92 11.76 -0.38
CA GLU A 335 -19.30 11.89 -0.85
C GLU A 335 -20.30 11.50 0.26
N LEU A 336 -21.42 12.21 0.29
CA LEU A 336 -22.50 12.03 1.26
C LEU A 336 -23.75 11.52 0.56
N ASP A 337 -24.55 10.73 1.25
CA ASP A 337 -25.91 10.40 0.81
C ASP A 337 -26.88 11.58 1.02
N ASP A 338 -28.13 11.40 0.59
CA ASP A 338 -29.19 12.42 0.70
C ASP A 338 -29.47 12.86 2.15
N ASN A 339 -29.04 12.08 3.15
CA ASN A 339 -29.19 12.37 4.57
C ASN A 339 -27.91 12.96 5.19
N GLY A 340 -26.89 13.26 4.39
CA GLY A 340 -25.61 13.78 4.84
C GLY A 340 -24.70 12.74 5.50
N VAL A 341 -24.96 11.45 5.31
CA VAL A 341 -24.13 10.35 5.84
C VAL A 341 -23.03 10.04 4.83
N PRO A 342 -21.75 9.95 5.24
CA PRO A 342 -20.67 9.56 4.34
C PRO A 342 -20.91 8.19 3.69
N LEU A 343 -20.73 8.14 2.36
CA LEU A 343 -20.81 6.93 1.55
C LEU A 343 -19.52 6.11 1.62
N GLY A 344 -18.40 6.78 1.87
CA GLY A 344 -17.05 6.22 1.93
C GLY A 344 -16.28 6.69 3.17
N SER A 345 -14.96 6.45 3.17
CA SER A 345 -14.09 6.92 4.26
C SER A 345 -12.65 7.11 3.79
N ARG A 346 -12.04 8.23 4.16
CA ARG A 346 -10.63 8.51 3.93
C ARG A 346 -9.84 8.50 5.23
N VAL A 347 -8.97 7.49 5.40
CA VAL A 347 -8.11 7.33 6.57
C VAL A 347 -6.65 7.51 6.23
N PHE A 348 -6.05 8.61 6.68
CA PHE A 348 -4.60 8.82 6.55
C PHE A 348 -3.87 8.07 7.66
N GLY A 349 -3.26 6.93 7.36
CA GLY A 349 -2.56 6.17 8.39
C GLY A 349 -2.12 4.77 8.00
N ASP A 350 -1.72 4.01 9.03
CA ASP A 350 -1.24 2.64 8.91
C ASP A 350 -2.41 1.68 8.71
N CYS A 351 -2.40 0.90 7.62
CA CYS A 351 -3.44 -0.10 7.39
C CYS A 351 -3.56 -1.08 8.57
N ASP A 352 -2.44 -1.52 9.17
CA ASP A 352 -2.49 -2.42 10.33
C ASP A 352 -3.18 -1.78 11.56
N LYS A 353 -3.08 -0.46 11.76
CA LYS A 353 -3.81 0.21 12.85
C LYS A 353 -5.29 0.33 12.53
N MET A 354 -5.62 0.79 11.33
CA MET A 354 -7.01 0.90 10.86
C MET A 354 -7.71 -0.47 10.91
N MET A 355 -7.08 -1.52 10.39
CA MET A 355 -7.64 -2.86 10.39
C MET A 355 -7.79 -3.44 11.80
N ARG A 356 -6.92 -3.11 12.77
CA ARG A 356 -7.11 -3.53 14.17
C ARG A 356 -8.37 -2.92 14.79
N GLU A 357 -8.58 -1.63 14.62
CA GLU A 357 -9.81 -0.98 15.11
C GLU A 357 -11.05 -1.47 14.35
N LEU A 358 -10.93 -1.71 13.05
CA LEU A 358 -11.99 -2.28 12.24
C LEU A 358 -12.40 -3.67 12.74
N MET A 359 -11.43 -4.56 12.97
CA MET A 359 -11.69 -5.93 13.42
C MET A 359 -12.32 -5.96 14.82
N ARG A 360 -12.01 -4.99 15.70
CA ARG A 360 -12.71 -4.80 16.99
C ARG A 360 -14.20 -4.47 16.83
N CYS A 361 -14.56 -3.82 15.74
CA CYS A 361 -15.94 -3.45 15.44
C CYS A 361 -16.70 -4.58 14.70
N VAL A 362 -15.98 -5.40 13.94
CA VAL A 362 -16.57 -6.45 13.08
C VAL A 362 -16.73 -7.78 13.83
N LEU A 363 -15.75 -8.18 14.65
CA LEU A 363 -15.79 -9.46 15.37
C LEU A 363 -16.33 -9.29 16.81
N PRO A 364 -17.08 -10.28 17.32
CA PRO A 364 -17.35 -10.40 18.76
C PRO A 364 -16.05 -10.44 19.58
N GLY A 365 -16.06 -9.91 20.80
CA GLY A 365 -14.84 -9.72 21.59
C GLY A 365 -14.12 -11.01 21.98
N ASP A 366 -14.87 -12.08 22.24
CA ASP A 366 -14.34 -13.43 22.52
C ASP A 366 -13.71 -14.05 21.26
N GLU A 367 -14.38 -13.92 20.12
CA GLU A 367 -13.86 -14.38 18.83
C GLU A 367 -12.59 -13.61 18.42
N LEU A 368 -12.59 -12.28 18.55
CA LEU A 368 -11.43 -11.44 18.26
C LEU A 368 -10.24 -11.87 19.13
N LYS A 369 -10.45 -12.01 20.44
CA LYS A 369 -9.40 -12.39 21.38
C LYS A 369 -8.79 -13.74 21.00
N LYS A 370 -9.62 -14.73 20.68
CA LYS A 370 -9.15 -16.04 20.23
C LYS A 370 -8.35 -15.93 18.93
N TRP A 371 -8.90 -15.23 17.92
CA TRP A 371 -8.24 -15.06 16.64
C TRP A 371 -6.88 -14.34 16.75
N GLU A 372 -6.75 -13.36 17.64
CA GLU A 372 -5.48 -12.69 17.92
C GLU A 372 -4.50 -13.57 18.69
N GLN A 373 -4.97 -14.40 19.62
CA GLN A 373 -4.14 -15.39 20.35
C GLN A 373 -3.59 -16.47 19.41
N ASP A 374 -4.36 -16.90 18.42
CA ASP A 374 -3.95 -17.92 17.44
C ASP A 374 -2.90 -17.42 16.43
N ARG A 375 -2.47 -16.15 16.52
CA ARG A 375 -1.51 -15.55 15.57
C ARG A 375 -0.15 -16.23 15.58
N GLU A 376 0.36 -16.65 16.73
CA GLU A 376 1.64 -17.35 16.81
C GLU A 376 1.62 -18.69 16.05
N VAL A 377 0.49 -19.40 16.13
CA VAL A 377 0.28 -20.66 15.39
C VAL A 377 0.25 -20.40 13.88
N ARG A 378 -0.44 -19.35 13.45
CA ARG A 378 -0.46 -18.94 12.02
C ARG A 378 0.93 -18.58 11.52
N MET A 379 1.71 -17.85 12.31
CA MET A 379 3.09 -17.49 11.95
C MET A 379 3.98 -18.72 11.73
N LEU A 380 3.86 -19.74 12.60
CA LEU A 380 4.57 -21.01 12.42
C LEU A 380 4.10 -21.78 11.18
N ALA A 381 2.81 -21.72 10.86
CA ALA A 381 2.28 -22.32 9.63
C ALA A 381 2.84 -21.62 8.38
N TYR A 382 2.93 -20.29 8.38
CA TYR A 382 3.53 -19.53 7.28
C TYR A 382 5.03 -19.86 7.10
N ASP A 383 5.76 -20.05 8.20
CA ASP A 383 7.15 -20.51 8.15
C ASP A 383 7.27 -21.88 7.48
N THR A 384 6.38 -22.81 7.84
CA THR A 384 6.36 -24.16 7.29
C THR A 384 6.07 -24.14 5.78
N GLN A 385 5.07 -23.37 5.35
CA GLN A 385 4.71 -23.22 3.93
C GLN A 385 5.82 -22.63 3.06
N ARG A 386 6.76 -21.89 3.66
CA ARG A 386 7.92 -21.30 2.99
C ARG A 386 9.18 -22.17 3.05
N LYS A 387 9.19 -23.25 3.84
CA LYS A 387 10.33 -24.17 4.03
C LYS A 387 10.16 -25.49 3.27
N LEU A 388 8.96 -26.05 3.24
CA LEU A 388 8.53 -27.09 2.29
C LEU A 388 8.60 -26.52 0.90
#